data_AF-A0A967KG40-F1
#
_entry.id   AF-A0A967KG40-F1
#
_cell.length_a   1.000
_cell.length_b   1.000
_cell.length_c   1.000
_cell.angle_alpha   90.00
_cell.angle_beta   90.00
_cell.angle_gamma   90.00
#
_symmetry.space_group_name_H-M   'P 1'
#
loop_
_entity.id
_entity.type
_entity.pdbx_description
1 polymer ?
#
loop_
_entity_poly.entity_id
_entity_poly.type
_entity_poly.pdbx_seq_one_letter_code
_entity_poly.pdbx_strand_id
1 'polypeptide(L)' 'KAIEAGDTKYPPVDGTPELKAAIIDKFRRENGLEYTPAEITVGVGAKQVLFNLMCAALNDDDEV' A
#
# COMPACT_ATOMS: atom_id res chain seq x y z
N LYS A 1 -20.03 -6.73 -7.25
CA LYS A 1 -19.52 -5.74 -8.23
C LYS A 1 -18.20 -6.16 -8.88
N ALA A 2 -17.04 -6.21 -8.21
CA ALA A 2 -15.76 -6.57 -8.86
C ALA A 2 -15.80 -7.92 -9.62
N ILE A 3 -16.35 -8.98 -9.01
CA ILE A 3 -16.51 -10.30 -9.65
C ILE A 3 -17.40 -10.23 -10.89
N GLU A 4 -18.50 -9.48 -10.82
CA GLU A 4 -19.46 -9.33 -11.93
C GLU A 4 -18.87 -8.49 -13.07
N ALA A 5 -17.99 -7.54 -12.75
CA ALA A 5 -17.24 -6.73 -13.70
C ALA A 5 -16.05 -7.48 -14.33
N GLY A 6 -15.71 -8.67 -13.81
CA GLY A 6 -14.60 -9.48 -14.31
C GLY A 6 -13.21 -9.06 -13.80
N ASP A 7 -13.14 -8.24 -12.75
CA ASP A 7 -11.89 -7.74 -12.13
C ASP A 7 -11.14 -8.88 -11.39
N THR A 8 -10.57 -9.80 -12.16
CA THR A 8 -10.03 -11.10 -11.70
C THR A 8 -8.62 -11.36 -12.21
N LYS A 9 -8.04 -10.40 -12.94
CA LYS A 9 -6.65 -10.47 -13.42
C LYS A 9 -5.71 -9.94 -12.35
N TYR A 10 -4.41 -10.18 -12.54
CA TYR A 10 -3.39 -9.67 -11.63
C TYR A 10 -3.44 -8.14 -11.59
N PRO A 11 -3.60 -7.53 -10.40
CA PRO A 11 -3.44 -6.10 -10.23
C PRO A 11 -1.94 -5.74 -10.27
N PRO A 12 -1.61 -4.44 -10.36
CA PRO A 12 -0.26 -3.97 -10.06
C PRO A 12 0.19 -4.44 -8.68
N VAL A 13 1.48 -4.78 -8.55
CA VAL A 13 2.06 -5.39 -7.33
C VAL A 13 1.87 -4.51 -6.09
N ASP A 14 1.91 -3.19 -6.25
CA ASP A 14 1.81 -2.19 -5.20
C ASP A 14 0.39 -1.61 -5.05
N GLY A 15 -0.61 -2.19 -5.73
CA GLY A 15 -2.02 -1.82 -5.66
C GLY A 15 -2.54 -1.07 -6.88
N THR A 16 -3.86 -1.12 -7.09
CA THR A 16 -4.50 -0.43 -8.23
C THR A 16 -4.44 1.09 -8.06
N PRO A 17 -4.40 1.87 -9.16
CA PRO A 17 -4.42 3.34 -9.09
C PRO A 17 -5.60 3.90 -8.28
N GLU A 18 -6.79 3.32 -8.43
CA GLU A 18 -7.98 3.77 -7.68
C GLU A 18 -7.84 3.54 -6.18
N LEU A 19 -7.28 2.39 -5.77
CA LEU A 19 -7.07 2.08 -4.37
C LEU A 19 -6.03 3.02 -3.74
N LYS A 20 -4.92 3.28 -4.44
CA LYS A 20 -3.91 4.23 -3.99
C LYS A 20 -4.48 5.64 -3.81
N ALA A 21 -5.26 6.13 -4.77
CA ALA A 21 -5.92 7.42 -4.66
C ALA A 21 -6.86 7.49 -3.44
N ALA A 22 -7.65 6.44 -3.20
CA ALA A 22 -8.54 6.37 -2.04
C ALA A 22 -7.77 6.38 -0.70
N ILE A 23 -6.60 5.73 -0.64
CA ILE A 23 -5.71 5.75 0.53
C ILE A 23 -5.14 7.15 0.76
N ILE A 24 -4.67 7.84 -0.29
CA ILE A 24 -4.16 9.22 -0.22
C ILE A 24 -5.26 10.16 0.31
N ASP A 25 -6.46 10.08 -0.27
CA ASP A 25 -7.58 10.93 0.16
C ASP A 25 -8.01 10.63 1.60
N LYS A 26 -7.94 9.37 2.04
CA LYS A 26 -8.15 9.01 3.45
C LYS A 26 -7.11 9.65 4.36
N PHE A 27 -5.82 9.54 4.03
CA PHE A 27 -4.74 10.14 4.81
C PHE A 27 -4.86 11.67 4.89
N ARG A 28 -5.22 12.32 3.78
CA ARG A 28 -5.49 13.76 3.77
C ARG A 28 -6.65 14.11 4.69
N ARG A 29 -7.79 13.43 4.52
CA ARG A 29 -9.04 13.73 5.25
C ARG A 29 -8.95 13.44 6.75
N GLU A 30 -8.34 12.34 7.14
CA GLU A 30 -8.41 11.81 8.51
C GLU A 30 -7.14 12.06 9.31
N ASN A 31 -6.01 12.24 8.64
CA ASN A 31 -4.70 12.35 9.28
C ASN A 31 -3.98 13.68 8.95
N GLY A 32 -4.51 14.48 8.01
CA GLY A 32 -3.85 15.71 7.57
C GLY A 32 -2.51 15.46 6.85
N LEU A 33 -2.33 14.25 6.30
CA LEU A 33 -1.10 13.84 5.62
C LEU A 33 -1.30 13.88 4.11
N GLU A 34 -0.34 14.48 3.40
CA GLU A 34 -0.29 14.54 1.94
C GLU A 34 0.73 13.52 1.41
N TYR A 35 0.31 12.66 0.49
CA TYR A 35 1.16 11.67 -0.17
C TYR A 35 0.93 11.64 -1.67
N THR A 36 1.98 11.28 -2.41
CA THR A 36 1.91 10.96 -3.83
C THR A 36 1.62 9.48 -4.07
N PRO A 37 1.14 9.07 -5.26
CA PRO A 37 0.95 7.66 -5.59
C PRO A 37 2.21 6.79 -5.47
N ALA A 38 3.40 7.39 -5.60
CA ALA A 38 4.69 6.71 -5.47
C ALA A 38 5.07 6.43 -4.01
N GLU A 39 4.47 7.14 -3.05
CA GLU A 39 4.70 6.98 -1.61
C GLU A 39 3.69 6.01 -0.96
N ILE A 40 2.80 5.40 -1.75
CA ILE A 40 1.81 4.44 -1.29
C ILE A 40 2.07 3.06 -1.91
N THR A 41 2.10 2.03 -1.06
CA THR A 41 2.12 0.62 -1.44
C THR A 41 1.02 -0.15 -0.72
N VAL A 42 0.46 -1.17 -1.37
CA VAL A 42 -0.60 -2.03 -0.84
C VAL A 42 -0.05 -3.44 -0.65
N GLY A 43 -0.23 -4.00 0.54
CA GLY A 43 0.10 -5.39 0.86
C GLY A 43 -1.11 -6.22 1.24
N VAL A 44 -0.93 -7.54 1.35
CA VAL A 44 -1.94 -8.50 1.83
C VAL A 44 -2.05 -8.41 3.35
N GLY A 45 -2.62 -7.30 3.82
CA GLY A 45 -2.75 -6.95 5.22
C GLY A 45 -1.49 -6.31 5.82
N ALA A 46 -1.66 -5.71 7.01
CA ALA A 46 -0.62 -4.91 7.66
C ALA A 46 0.64 -5.71 8.00
N LYS A 47 0.51 -7.02 8.29
CA LYS A 47 1.66 -7.89 8.60
C LYS A 47 2.68 -7.92 7.46
N GLN A 48 2.21 -8.07 6.22
CA GLN A 48 3.11 -8.08 5.06
C GLN A 48 3.73 -6.71 4.83
N VAL A 49 2.97 -5.63 5.02
CA VAL A 49 3.49 -4.25 4.86
C VAL A 49 4.62 -3.99 5.85
N LEU A 50 4.46 -4.37 7.11
CA LEU A 50 5.50 -4.26 8.13
C LEU A 50 6.69 -5.17 7.82
N PHE A 51 6.46 -6.41 7.38
CA PHE A 51 7.54 -7.31 6.97
C PHE A 51 8.38 -6.71 5.84
N ASN A 52 7.73 -6.20 4.78
CA ASN A 52 8.41 -5.56 3.66
C ASN A 52 9.22 -4.33 4.09
N LEU A 53 8.67 -3.52 5.00
CA LEU A 53 9.38 -2.37 5.57
C LEU A 53 10.68 -2.83 6.26
N MET A 54 10.59 -3.82 7.14
CA MET A 54 11.77 -4.32 7.86
C MET A 54 12.81 -4.91 6.91
N CYS A 55 12.38 -5.72 5.93
CA CYS A 55 13.29 -6.29 4.92
C CYS A 55 13.93 -5.24 4.01
N ALA A 56 13.29 -4.08 3.82
CA ALA A 56 13.83 -3.01 2.97
C ALA A 56 14.73 -2.03 3.74
N ALA A 57 14.52 -1.89 5.06
CA ALA A 57 15.17 -0.86 5.87
C ALA A 57 16.34 -1.39 6.71
N LEU A 58 16.29 -2.64 7.17
CA LEU A 58 17.26 -3.20 8.12
C LEU A 58 18.38 -3.97 7.42
N ASN A 59 19.60 -3.78 7.90
CA ASN A 59 20.78 -4.57 7.58
C ASN A 59 21.15 -5.49 8.74
N ASP A 60 22.16 -6.34 8.52
CA ASP A 60 22.77 -7.13 9.58
C ASP A 60 23.24 -6.22 10.72
N ASP A 61 22.94 -6.64 11.96
CA ASP A 61 23.25 -5.94 13.21
C ASP A 61 22.49 -4.61 13.46
N ASP A 62 21.51 -4.23 12.62
CA ASP A 62 20.62 -3.09 12.92
C ASP A 62 19.64 -3.42 14.06
N GLU A 63 19.39 -2.46 14.95
CA GLU A 63 18.44 -2.55 16.07
C GLU A 63 17.16 -1.72 15.79
N VAL A 64 16.02 -2.17 16.34
CA VAL A 64 14.68 -1.54 16.16
C VAL A 64 14.00 -1.29 17.50
#